data_AF-A0A0V0HKN5-F1
#
_entry.id   AF-A0A0V0HKN5-F1
#
_cell.length_a   1.000
_cell.length_b   1.000
_cell.length_c   1.000
_cell.angle_alpha   90.00
_cell.angle_beta   90.00
_cell.angle_gamma   90.00
#
_symmetry.space_group_name_H-M   'P 1'
#
loop_
_entity.id
_entity.type
_entity.pdbx_description
1 polymer ?
#
loop_
_entity_poly.entity_id
_entity_poly.type
_entity_poly.pdbx_seq_one_letter_code
_entity_poly.pdbx_strand_id
1 'polypeptide(L)'
;MNMAKSTVFRRIKDGTIRTHTNSIKPQLTEQNKKSERYYLLPEEHEPDPYRSCKSKNFIPKVMFMAVVARPRFHENGIELFSGKIGIFPFVVKEPAKRNSKNRTAGTLETKPILSVTKDITRACLIEKVLPAIRSKWSALDSNIPIFIQQDNARPHIGVNDLEFVEAAQKDGFDIRLCFQPP
;
A
#
# COMPACT_ATOMS: atom_id res chain seq x y z
N MET A 1 7.30 -4.67 34.79
CA MET A 1 7.57 -5.66 35.85
C MET A 1 9.07 -5.88 35.99
N ASN A 2 9.67 -5.47 37.10
CA ASN A 2 11.07 -5.71 37.40
C ASN A 2 11.25 -7.11 38.03
N MET A 3 11.03 -8.16 37.24
CA MET A 3 11.08 -9.56 37.69
C MET A 3 11.95 -10.41 36.78
N ALA A 4 12.62 -11.42 37.36
CA ALA A 4 13.33 -12.43 36.59
C ALA A 4 12.36 -13.24 35.72
N LYS A 5 12.77 -13.55 34.47
CA LYS A 5 11.95 -14.27 33.48
C LYS A 5 11.45 -15.63 33.99
N SER A 6 12.25 -16.32 34.80
CA SER A 6 11.91 -17.61 35.42
C SER A 6 10.74 -17.49 36.42
N THR A 7 10.67 -16.40 37.17
CA THR A 7 9.59 -16.09 38.10
C THR A 7 8.29 -15.78 37.36
N VAL A 8 8.38 -15.01 36.27
CA VAL A 8 7.23 -14.72 35.40
C VAL A 8 6.65 -16.02 34.81
N PHE A 9 7.51 -16.89 34.28
CA PHE A 9 7.09 -18.18 33.71
C PHE A 9 6.36 -19.08 34.72
N ARG A 10 6.88 -19.18 35.95
CA ARG A 10 6.26 -19.98 37.01
C ARG A 10 4.89 -19.43 37.40
N ARG A 11 4.77 -18.11 37.56
CA ARG A 11 3.51 -17.43 37.91
C ARG A 11 2.45 -17.52 36.80
N ILE A 12 2.85 -17.63 35.54
CA ILE A 12 1.91 -17.93 34.44
C ILE A 12 1.40 -19.38 34.56
N LYS A 13 2.29 -20.32 34.87
CA LYS A 13 1.96 -21.75 35.01
C LYS A 13 1.01 -22.01 36.19
N ASP A 14 1.21 -21.30 37.28
CA ASP A 14 0.41 -21.44 38.52
C ASP A 14 -0.85 -20.54 38.49
N GLY A 15 -1.12 -19.87 37.36
CA GLY A 15 -2.33 -19.07 37.13
C GLY A 15 -2.37 -17.72 37.84
N THR A 16 -1.32 -17.36 38.57
CA THR A 16 -1.18 -16.08 39.30
C THR A 16 -1.00 -14.88 38.36
N ILE A 17 -0.52 -15.11 37.14
CA ILE A 17 -0.40 -14.10 36.09
C ILE A 17 -1.11 -14.63 34.83
N ARG A 18 -2.07 -13.86 34.31
CA ARG A 18 -2.73 -14.17 33.03
C ARG A 18 -1.99 -13.48 31.88
N THR A 19 -1.91 -14.18 30.74
CA THR A 19 -1.29 -13.64 29.53
C THR A 19 -2.34 -13.06 28.59
N HIS A 20 -2.13 -11.83 28.15
CA HIS A 20 -2.95 -11.18 27.14
C HIS A 20 -2.09 -10.88 25.89
N THR A 21 -2.63 -11.12 24.70
CA THR A 21 -1.93 -10.89 23.42
C THR A 21 -2.79 -10.13 22.42
N ASN A 22 -2.16 -9.26 21.62
CA ASN A 22 -2.71 -8.73 20.37
C ASN A 22 -1.57 -8.44 19.37
N SER A 23 -1.88 -8.39 18.06
CA SER A 23 -0.89 -8.36 16.96
C SER A 23 -0.29 -6.96 16.67
N ILE A 24 1.06 -6.90 16.57
CA ILE A 24 1.87 -5.69 16.31
C ILE A 24 1.84 -5.24 14.83
N LYS A 25 1.83 -3.91 14.60
CA LYS A 25 2.15 -3.31 13.29
C LYS A 25 3.07 -2.07 13.42
N PRO A 26 3.97 -1.82 12.44
CA PRO A 26 5.17 -0.99 12.59
C PRO A 26 4.99 0.56 12.57
N GLN A 27 3.77 1.10 12.50
CA GLN A 27 3.53 2.56 12.44
C GLN A 27 2.62 3.07 13.56
N LEU A 28 2.97 2.80 14.82
CA LEU A 28 2.14 3.20 15.97
C LEU A 28 2.96 3.98 17.03
N THR A 29 2.48 5.16 17.42
CA THR A 29 2.90 5.89 18.64
C THR A 29 2.51 5.10 19.90
N GLU A 30 3.20 5.30 21.03
CA GLU A 30 2.96 4.56 22.30
C GLU A 30 1.47 4.50 22.70
N GLN A 31 0.72 5.59 22.49
CA GLN A 31 -0.71 5.65 22.77
C GLN A 31 -1.58 4.80 21.83
N ASN A 32 -1.10 4.42 20.64
CA ASN A 32 -1.86 3.68 19.64
C ASN A 32 -1.32 2.27 19.37
N LYS A 33 -0.23 1.86 20.04
CA LYS A 33 0.32 0.50 19.97
C LYS A 33 -0.74 -0.50 20.41
N LYS A 34 -1.15 -1.37 19.49
CA LYS A 34 -2.26 -2.31 19.71
C LYS A 34 -1.79 -3.67 20.24
N SER A 35 -0.62 -3.75 20.86
CA SER A 35 0.10 -5.01 21.01
C SER A 35 1.38 -4.88 21.84
N GLU A 36 1.22 -4.85 23.15
CA GLU A 36 2.26 -5.28 24.08
C GLU A 36 1.74 -6.53 24.79
N ARG A 37 2.61 -7.52 25.00
CA ARG A 37 2.32 -8.58 25.97
C ARG A 37 2.51 -7.95 27.34
N TYR A 38 1.41 -7.60 28.00
CA TYR A 38 1.45 -7.16 29.39
C TYR A 38 0.97 -8.31 30.29
N TYR A 39 1.55 -8.33 31.48
CA TYR A 39 1.22 -9.26 32.55
C TYR A 39 0.58 -8.41 33.64
N LEU A 40 -0.66 -8.71 34.03
CA LEU A 40 -1.34 -8.03 35.14
C LEU A 40 -1.16 -8.86 36.42
N LEU A 41 -0.92 -8.19 37.56
CA LEU A 41 -0.95 -8.83 38.87
C LEU A 41 -2.40 -8.90 39.40
N PRO A 42 -2.74 -9.89 40.24
CA PRO A 42 -4.10 -10.01 40.81
C PRO A 42 -4.57 -8.80 41.60
N GLU A 43 -3.65 -8.04 42.20
CA GLU A 43 -3.92 -6.86 43.03
C GLU A 43 -4.05 -5.56 42.20
N GLU A 44 -3.60 -5.57 40.95
CA GLU A 44 -3.78 -4.47 39.97
C GLU A 44 -5.14 -4.62 39.24
N HIS A 45 -6.19 -4.98 39.98
CA HIS A 45 -7.56 -5.03 39.46
C HIS A 45 -8.13 -3.61 39.29
N GLU A 46 -7.36 -2.72 38.64
CA GLU A 46 -7.95 -1.56 37.99
C GLU A 46 -8.94 -2.09 36.94
N PRO A 47 -10.16 -1.53 36.84
CA PRO A 47 -11.06 -1.89 35.76
C PRO A 47 -10.30 -1.65 34.45
N ASP A 48 -10.21 -2.69 33.62
CA ASP A 48 -9.51 -2.68 32.32
C ASP A 48 -9.59 -1.27 31.71
N PRO A 49 -8.47 -0.56 31.50
CA PRO A 49 -8.53 0.82 31.04
C PRO A 49 -9.35 0.88 29.75
N TYR A 50 -10.52 1.52 29.85
CA TYR A 50 -11.50 1.56 28.77
C TYR A 50 -10.91 2.31 27.57
N ARG A 51 -10.29 1.56 26.66
CA ARG A 51 -9.78 2.10 25.39
C ARG A 51 -10.83 1.90 24.32
N SER A 52 -11.58 2.96 24.02
CA SER A 52 -12.47 3.05 22.85
C SER A 52 -11.67 3.17 21.54
N CYS A 53 -10.71 2.29 21.30
CA CYS A 53 -10.02 2.22 20.02
C CYS A 53 -10.98 1.66 18.97
N LYS A 54 -11.41 2.50 18.02
CA LYS A 54 -12.23 2.05 16.88
C LYS A 54 -11.63 0.80 16.23
N SER A 55 -12.50 -0.12 15.81
CA SER A 55 -12.07 -1.36 15.15
C SER A 55 -11.19 -1.05 13.94
N LYS A 56 -10.11 -1.81 13.77
CA LYS A 56 -9.24 -1.73 12.57
C LYS A 56 -10.02 -1.98 11.28
N ASN A 57 -11.18 -2.62 11.36
CA ASN A 57 -12.09 -2.85 10.23
C ASN A 57 -12.63 -1.54 9.65
N PHE A 58 -12.62 -0.44 10.41
CA PHE A 58 -13.08 0.87 9.95
C PHE A 58 -11.98 1.70 9.29
N ILE A 59 -10.73 1.22 9.25
CA ILE A 59 -9.64 1.91 8.55
C ILE A 59 -9.68 1.48 7.08
N PRO A 60 -9.92 2.40 6.13
CA PRO A 60 -9.94 2.06 4.72
C PRO A 60 -8.56 1.58 4.26
N LYS A 61 -8.54 0.45 3.54
CA LYS A 61 -7.33 -0.07 2.90
C LYS A 61 -7.35 0.31 1.43
N VAL A 62 -6.29 0.92 0.96
CA VAL A 62 -6.14 1.35 -0.43
C VAL A 62 -5.05 0.50 -1.08
N MET A 63 -5.35 -0.04 -2.26
CA MET A 63 -4.38 -0.73 -3.11
C MET A 63 -3.71 0.30 -4.02
N PHE A 64 -2.43 0.06 -4.36
CA PHE A 64 -1.67 0.95 -5.23
C PHE A 64 -0.96 0.14 -6.32
N MET A 65 -0.84 0.73 -7.51
CA MET A 65 0.10 0.29 -8.53
C MET A 65 1.35 1.16 -8.43
N ALA A 66 2.49 0.56 -8.11
CA ALA A 66 3.78 1.24 -8.07
C ALA A 66 4.56 0.93 -9.34
N VAL A 67 5.07 1.97 -9.99
CA VAL A 67 5.90 1.84 -11.19
C VAL A 67 7.25 2.44 -10.91
N VAL A 68 8.27 1.60 -11.07
CA VAL A 68 9.67 1.96 -10.89
C VAL A 68 10.49 1.38 -12.04
N ALA A 69 11.55 2.06 -12.37
CA ALA A 69 12.54 1.67 -13.36
C ALA A 69 13.91 1.64 -12.68
N ARG A 70 14.90 1.10 -13.39
CA ARG A 70 16.28 1.05 -12.89
C ARG A 70 16.82 2.48 -12.76
N PRO A 71 17.29 2.92 -11.57
CA PRO A 71 17.97 4.20 -11.44
C PRO A 71 19.23 4.24 -12.31
N ARG A 72 19.52 5.41 -12.88
CA ARG A 72 20.70 5.64 -13.71
C ARG A 72 21.54 6.76 -13.10
N PHE A 73 22.84 6.50 -12.98
CA PHE A 73 23.81 7.43 -12.42
C PHE A 73 24.92 7.66 -13.45
N HIS A 74 25.43 8.89 -13.52
CA HIS A 74 26.65 9.19 -14.25
C HIS A 74 27.88 8.62 -13.53
N GLU A 75 29.03 8.61 -14.22
CA GLU A 75 30.32 8.14 -13.69
C GLU A 75 30.75 8.87 -12.41
N ASN A 76 30.35 10.13 -12.26
CA ASN A 76 30.65 10.95 -11.07
C ASN A 76 29.68 10.71 -9.90
N GLY A 77 28.78 9.72 -9.99
CA GLY A 77 27.76 9.44 -8.97
C GLY A 77 26.55 10.39 -9.00
N ILE A 78 26.44 11.26 -10.01
CA ILE A 78 25.31 12.18 -10.17
C ILE A 78 24.10 11.40 -10.69
N GLU A 79 22.97 11.53 -9.99
CA GLU A 79 21.69 10.90 -10.34
C GLU A 79 21.11 11.53 -11.62
N LEU A 80 21.11 10.78 -12.71
CA LEU A 80 20.47 11.17 -13.97
C LEU A 80 18.98 10.87 -13.98
N PHE A 81 18.63 9.73 -13.39
CA PHE A 81 17.28 9.24 -13.40
C PHE A 81 17.04 8.41 -12.15
N SER A 82 16.12 8.88 -11.31
CA SER A 82 15.78 8.21 -10.05
C SER A 82 15.15 6.83 -10.20
N GLY A 83 14.65 6.49 -11.40
CA GLY A 83 13.82 5.31 -11.61
C GLY A 83 12.40 5.43 -11.03
N LYS A 84 12.07 6.49 -10.29
CA LYS A 84 10.76 6.63 -9.63
C LYS A 84 9.72 7.22 -10.59
N ILE A 85 8.93 6.36 -11.22
CA ILE A 85 7.86 6.79 -12.13
C ILE A 85 6.63 7.26 -11.35
N GLY A 86 6.09 6.44 -10.45
CA GLY A 86 4.93 6.87 -9.68
C GLY A 86 4.28 5.78 -8.84
N ILE A 87 3.35 6.20 -7.98
CA ILE A 87 2.49 5.34 -7.17
C ILE A 87 1.06 5.80 -7.41
N PHE A 88 0.22 4.89 -7.92
CA PHE A 88 -1.12 5.19 -8.38
C PHE A 88 -2.16 4.46 -7.51
N PRO A 89 -2.93 5.18 -6.67
CA PRO A 89 -3.98 4.55 -5.86
C PRO A 89 -5.16 4.09 -6.71
N PHE A 90 -5.71 2.93 -6.37
CA PHE A 90 -7.00 2.45 -6.86
C PHE A 90 -8.12 3.04 -6.01
N VAL A 91 -8.58 4.23 -6.39
CA VAL A 91 -9.60 5.00 -5.68
C VAL A 91 -10.62 5.61 -6.63
N VAL A 92 -11.84 5.79 -6.16
CA VAL A 92 -12.93 6.50 -6.85
C VAL A 92 -13.37 7.68 -5.99
N LYS A 93 -13.71 8.80 -6.63
CA LYS A 93 -14.35 9.94 -5.94
C LYS A 93 -15.86 9.79 -6.03
N GLU A 94 -16.52 9.60 -4.90
CA GLU A 94 -17.98 9.50 -4.80
C GLU A 94 -18.53 10.59 -3.88
N PRO A 95 -19.68 11.21 -4.18
CA PRO A 95 -20.30 12.16 -3.28
C PRO A 95 -20.73 11.48 -1.97
N ALA A 96 -20.51 12.17 -0.85
CA ALA A 96 -20.95 11.75 0.47
C ALA A 96 -22.47 11.57 0.49
N LYS A 97 -22.93 10.35 0.81
CA LYS A 97 -24.37 10.01 0.83
C LYS A 97 -25.10 10.56 2.07
N ARG A 98 -24.38 10.84 3.14
CA ARG A 98 -24.94 11.28 4.43
C ARG A 98 -24.16 12.47 4.96
N ASN A 99 -24.86 13.36 5.64
CA ASN A 99 -24.23 14.37 6.47
C ASN A 99 -23.50 13.68 7.63
N SER A 100 -22.31 14.17 7.98
CA SER A 100 -21.64 13.83 9.22
C SER A 100 -21.00 15.08 9.80
N LYS A 101 -20.57 15.00 11.07
CA LYS A 101 -19.92 16.13 11.76
C LYS A 101 -18.76 16.76 10.98
N ASN A 102 -18.08 15.97 10.14
CA ASN A 102 -16.87 16.40 9.43
C ASN A 102 -17.09 16.65 7.92
N ARG A 103 -18.32 16.52 7.39
CA ARG A 103 -18.63 16.71 5.95
C ARG A 103 -20.12 16.77 5.68
N THR A 104 -20.54 17.65 4.77
CA THR A 104 -21.91 17.69 4.24
C THR A 104 -22.10 16.65 3.14
N ALA A 105 -23.33 16.18 2.99
CA ALA A 105 -23.76 15.34 1.88
C ALA A 105 -23.45 16.05 0.56
N GLY A 106 -22.98 15.29 -0.43
CA GLY A 106 -22.51 15.82 -1.70
C GLY A 106 -21.00 16.13 -1.76
N THR A 107 -20.29 16.20 -0.63
CA THR A 107 -18.83 16.38 -0.63
C THR A 107 -18.16 15.17 -1.31
N LEU A 108 -17.28 15.38 -2.29
CA LEU A 108 -16.57 14.28 -2.97
C LEU A 108 -15.61 13.58 -2.01
N GLU A 109 -15.85 12.30 -1.77
CA GLU A 109 -15.04 11.43 -0.94
C GLU A 109 -14.24 10.45 -1.78
N THR A 110 -12.96 10.32 -1.47
CA THR A 110 -12.11 9.28 -2.05
C THR A 110 -12.36 7.96 -1.35
N LYS A 111 -12.90 6.98 -2.07
CA LYS A 111 -13.12 5.62 -1.58
C LYS A 111 -12.17 4.63 -2.26
N PRO A 112 -11.65 3.63 -1.54
CA PRO A 112 -10.84 2.58 -2.15
C PRO A 112 -11.70 1.70 -3.05
N ILE A 113 -11.14 1.31 -4.19
CA ILE A 113 -11.68 0.22 -5.00
C ILE A 113 -11.33 -1.08 -4.27
N LEU A 114 -12.36 -1.83 -3.87
CA LEU A 114 -12.19 -3.05 -3.06
C LEU A 114 -11.70 -4.24 -3.88
N SER A 115 -12.07 -4.31 -5.16
CA SER A 115 -11.68 -5.36 -6.08
C SER A 115 -11.08 -4.73 -7.34
N VAL A 116 -9.78 -4.93 -7.53
CA VAL A 116 -9.09 -4.52 -8.76
C VAL A 116 -9.37 -5.60 -9.79
N THR A 117 -9.97 -5.22 -10.92
CA THR A 117 -10.23 -6.10 -12.08
C THR A 117 -9.23 -5.83 -13.19
N LYS A 118 -9.18 -6.69 -14.22
CA LYS A 118 -8.32 -6.48 -15.39
C LYS A 118 -8.54 -5.11 -16.04
N ASP A 119 -9.80 -4.68 -16.16
CA ASP A 119 -10.15 -3.40 -16.78
C ASP A 119 -9.68 -2.21 -15.93
N ILE A 120 -9.77 -2.32 -14.59
CA ILE A 120 -9.25 -1.29 -13.68
C ILE A 120 -7.73 -1.21 -13.78
N THR A 121 -7.03 -2.35 -13.85
CA THR A 121 -5.58 -2.39 -14.07
C THR A 121 -5.23 -1.75 -15.42
N ARG A 122 -5.95 -2.12 -16.49
CA ARG A 122 -5.77 -1.58 -17.85
C ARG A 122 -5.92 -0.07 -17.88
N ALA A 123 -7.04 0.45 -17.36
CA ALA A 123 -7.31 1.88 -17.31
C ALA A 123 -6.22 2.61 -16.53
N CYS A 124 -5.78 2.07 -15.39
CA CYS A 124 -4.70 2.67 -14.61
C CYS A 124 -3.37 2.68 -15.38
N LEU A 125 -3.04 1.63 -16.14
CA LEU A 125 -1.85 1.60 -16.99
C LEU A 125 -1.93 2.67 -18.09
N ILE A 126 -3.06 2.73 -18.80
CA ILE A 126 -3.24 3.64 -19.94
C ILE A 126 -3.32 5.10 -19.50
N GLU A 127 -4.17 5.40 -18.51
CA GLU A 127 -4.50 6.77 -18.13
C GLU A 127 -3.48 7.41 -17.19
N LYS A 128 -2.75 6.59 -16.41
CA LYS A 128 -1.84 7.10 -15.38
C LYS A 128 -0.39 6.71 -15.63
N VAL A 129 -0.12 5.43 -15.93
CA VAL A 129 1.26 4.94 -16.06
C VAL A 129 1.91 5.43 -17.35
N LEU A 130 1.27 5.25 -18.51
CA LEU A 130 1.86 5.67 -19.79
C LEU A 130 2.19 7.18 -19.81
N PRO A 131 1.30 8.11 -19.39
CA PRO A 131 1.64 9.52 -19.32
C PRO A 131 2.77 9.82 -18.34
N ALA A 132 2.80 9.14 -17.19
CA ALA A 132 3.87 9.34 -16.21
C ALA A 132 5.23 8.85 -16.72
N ILE A 133 5.26 7.76 -17.49
CA ILE A 133 6.48 7.30 -18.19
C ILE A 133 6.89 8.37 -19.19
N ARG A 134 6.01 8.76 -20.11
CA ARG A 134 6.31 9.78 -21.13
C ARG A 134 6.84 11.09 -20.55
N SER A 135 6.29 11.54 -19.43
CA SER A 135 6.70 12.77 -18.76
C SER A 135 8.07 12.66 -18.08
N LYS A 136 8.48 11.48 -17.62
CA LYS A 136 9.69 11.28 -16.82
C LYS A 136 10.83 10.62 -17.58
N TRP A 137 10.54 9.97 -18.70
CA TRP A 137 11.53 9.32 -19.53
C TRP A 137 12.33 10.36 -20.30
N SER A 138 13.65 10.17 -20.38
CA SER A 138 14.54 11.03 -21.17
C SER A 138 14.20 10.95 -22.65
N ALA A 139 14.00 12.11 -23.29
CA ALA A 139 13.79 12.19 -24.75
C ALA A 139 14.97 11.62 -25.56
N LEU A 140 16.17 11.58 -24.98
CA LEU A 140 17.35 10.96 -25.60
C LEU A 140 17.21 9.44 -25.76
N ASP A 141 16.37 8.80 -24.95
CA ASP A 141 16.14 7.35 -24.94
C ASP A 141 14.75 6.97 -25.48
N SER A 142 14.02 7.91 -26.09
CA SER A 142 12.67 7.66 -26.61
C SER A 142 12.63 6.61 -27.72
N ASN A 143 13.76 6.44 -28.42
CA ASN A 143 13.91 5.46 -29.52
C ASN A 143 14.21 4.04 -29.02
N ILE A 144 14.42 3.85 -27.71
CA ILE A 144 14.70 2.53 -27.12
C ILE A 144 13.38 1.93 -26.63
N PRO A 145 13.08 0.66 -26.94
CA PRO A 145 11.87 0.01 -26.45
C PRO A 145 11.88 -0.06 -24.92
N ILE A 146 10.77 0.35 -24.31
CA ILE A 146 10.56 0.33 -22.86
C ILE A 146 9.72 -0.90 -22.52
N PHE A 147 10.25 -1.79 -21.67
CA PHE A 147 9.52 -2.96 -21.19
C PHE A 147 8.97 -2.70 -19.78
N ILE A 148 7.65 -2.77 -19.65
CA ILE A 148 6.96 -2.79 -18.36
C ILE A 148 6.82 -4.24 -17.94
N GLN A 149 7.59 -4.63 -16.93
CA GLN A 149 7.51 -5.94 -16.32
C GLN A 149 6.39 -5.95 -15.27
N GLN A 150 5.39 -6.81 -15.47
CA GLN A 150 4.35 -7.08 -14.48
C GLN A 150 4.76 -8.23 -13.58
N ASP A 151 4.37 -8.13 -12.31
CA ASP A 151 4.48 -9.25 -11.38
C ASP A 151 3.41 -10.31 -11.69
N ASN A 152 3.56 -11.50 -11.11
CA ASN A 152 2.61 -12.59 -11.34
C ASN A 152 1.30 -12.43 -10.54
N ALA A 153 1.03 -11.25 -9.97
CA ALA A 153 -0.21 -10.98 -9.26
C ALA A 153 -1.39 -10.84 -10.23
N ARG A 154 -2.53 -11.42 -9.88
CA ARG A 154 -3.78 -11.19 -10.62
C ARG A 154 -4.43 -9.89 -10.10
N PRO A 155 -4.99 -9.03 -10.95
CA PRO A 155 -5.25 -9.22 -12.38
C PRO A 155 -4.29 -8.43 -13.28
N HIS A 156 -3.34 -9.13 -13.90
CA HIS A 156 -2.57 -8.61 -15.03
C HIS A 156 -3.39 -8.64 -16.33
N ILE A 157 -3.05 -7.73 -17.23
CA ILE A 157 -3.58 -7.70 -18.59
C ILE A 157 -2.68 -8.55 -19.50
N GLY A 158 -3.19 -8.96 -20.66
CA GLY A 158 -2.38 -9.70 -21.62
C GLY A 158 -1.26 -8.83 -22.17
N VAL A 159 -0.12 -9.44 -22.52
CA VAL A 159 1.01 -8.73 -23.16
C VAL A 159 0.59 -8.03 -24.46
N ASN A 160 -0.34 -8.65 -25.20
CA ASN A 160 -0.87 -8.15 -26.46
C ASN A 160 -2.28 -7.54 -26.32
N ASP A 161 -2.60 -6.95 -25.16
CA ASP A 161 -3.88 -6.26 -24.97
C ASP A 161 -3.99 -5.08 -25.94
N LEU A 162 -4.97 -5.11 -26.85
CA LEU A 162 -5.09 -4.19 -27.98
C LEU A 162 -5.17 -2.73 -27.52
N GLU A 163 -6.04 -2.44 -26.55
CA GLU A 163 -6.21 -1.09 -26.00
C GLU A 163 -4.91 -0.55 -25.40
N PHE A 164 -4.16 -1.40 -24.69
CA PHE A 164 -2.87 -1.02 -24.14
C PHE A 164 -1.84 -0.78 -25.25
N VAL A 165 -1.72 -1.67 -26.23
CA VAL A 165 -0.73 -1.57 -27.32
C VAL A 165 -0.97 -0.30 -28.14
N GLU A 166 -2.22 -0.03 -28.51
CA GLU A 166 -2.59 1.19 -29.22
C GLU A 166 -2.27 2.46 -28.42
N ALA A 167 -2.56 2.45 -27.11
CA ALA A 167 -2.22 3.57 -26.26
C ALA A 167 -0.71 3.73 -26.09
N ALA A 168 0.04 2.64 -25.98
CA ALA A 168 1.47 2.59 -25.73
C ALA A 168 2.30 3.17 -26.89
N GLN A 169 1.87 2.90 -28.13
CA GLN A 169 2.55 3.35 -29.37
C GLN A 169 2.35 4.85 -29.68
N LYS A 170 1.48 5.55 -28.93
CA LYS A 170 1.30 7.00 -29.12
C LYS A 170 2.56 7.78 -28.73
N ASP A 171 2.70 8.95 -29.34
CA ASP A 171 3.77 9.92 -29.07
C ASP A 171 5.19 9.43 -29.39
N GLY A 172 5.33 8.44 -30.26
CA GLY A 172 6.63 7.94 -30.74
C GLY A 172 7.37 7.02 -29.76
N PHE A 173 6.72 6.59 -28.69
CA PHE A 173 7.27 5.62 -27.74
C PHE A 173 6.92 4.19 -28.13
N ASP A 174 7.86 3.25 -27.95
CA ASP A 174 7.61 1.81 -28.06
C ASP A 174 7.59 1.19 -26.66
N ILE A 175 6.41 1.14 -26.03
CA ILE A 175 6.22 0.58 -24.68
C ILE A 175 5.53 -0.78 -24.78
N ARG A 176 6.14 -1.81 -24.20
CA ARG A 176 5.66 -3.20 -24.26
C ARG A 176 5.51 -3.79 -22.87
N LEU A 177 4.58 -4.73 -22.73
CA LEU A 177 4.41 -5.49 -21.49
C LEU A 177 5.24 -6.78 -21.54
N CYS A 178 5.72 -7.22 -20.39
CA CYS A 178 6.25 -8.56 -20.21
C CYS A 178 5.88 -9.09 -18.82
N PHE A 179 5.80 -10.42 -18.70
CA PHE A 179 5.57 -11.07 -17.42
C PHE A 179 6.90 -11.45 -16.79
N GLN A 180 6.95 -11.39 -15.46
CA GLN A 180 8.05 -11.97 -14.71
C GLN A 180 8.03 -13.51 -14.85
N PRO A 181 9.18 -14.17 -15.07
CA PRO A 181 9.24 -15.63 -15.04
C PRO A 181 8.72 -16.19 -13.69
N PRO A 182 8.09 -17.38 -13.69
CA PRO A 182 7.54 -18.00 -12.49
C PRO A 182 8.60 -18.42 -11.46
#